data_AF-A0A6C2D275-F1
#
_entry.id   AF-A0A6C2D275-F1
#
_cell.length_a   1.000
_cell.length_b   1.000
_cell.length_c   1.000
_cell.angle_alpha   90.00
_cell.angle_beta   90.00
_cell.angle_gamma   90.00
#
_symmetry.space_group_name_H-M   'P 1'
#
loop_
_entity.id
_entity.type
_entity.pdbx_description
1 polymer ?
#
loop_
_entity_poly.entity_id
_entity_poly.type
_entity_poly.pdbx_seq_one_letter_code
_entity_poly.pdbx_strand_id
1 'polypeptide(L)'
;MAGKVCRLSASRLARPRCAPSPGRCRSGFRQRGASPVPDVVYASSSAQALARSAPVKGKRSRRQLGFTIIELIISLVIVAIIMVGLLTAMRSFGITEEKLDKRLVLVDQRRVISGFLDDILGVAVLRPRLAKVGTPEESTFLGRPDSVQWVGVMPARHGVGGLYHFRLYVVGATEGGSALMLSYLPFAGLEVLPDWSLAEQRILVDRLEGFSLLYQLEGAGEWLAEWRNTAEPRKLARVRLSIVAGGAEWPLLVFPVRSLMPDGTGVRIVNGPG
;
A
#
# COMPACT_ATOMS: atom_id res chain seq x y z
N MET A 1 -63.95 -18.98 15.03
CA MET A 1 -62.83 -18.81 14.07
C MET A 1 -61.74 -19.79 14.45
N ALA A 2 -61.50 -20.79 13.60
CA ALA A 2 -60.55 -21.88 13.84
C ALA A 2 -59.18 -21.52 13.26
N GLY A 3 -58.11 -21.69 14.06
CA GLY A 3 -56.72 -21.55 13.62
C GLY A 3 -55.93 -22.78 14.02
N LYS A 4 -55.66 -23.66 13.05
CA LYS A 4 -55.04 -24.98 13.20
C LYS A 4 -53.55 -24.90 13.54
N VAL A 5 -53.14 -25.85 14.37
CA VAL A 5 -51.77 -26.23 14.74
C VAL A 5 -51.15 -27.14 13.66
N CYS A 6 -49.90 -26.81 13.31
CA CYS A 6 -48.73 -27.64 12.98
C CYS A 6 -48.90 -29.06 12.35
N ARG A 7 -48.18 -29.33 11.23
CA ARG A 7 -47.20 -30.44 11.09
C ARG A 7 -46.48 -30.50 9.72
N LEU A 8 -45.15 -30.62 9.83
CA LEU A 8 -44.24 -31.57 9.17
C LEU A 8 -43.83 -31.48 7.68
N SER A 9 -42.49 -31.46 7.54
CA SER A 9 -41.65 -32.33 6.68
C SER A 9 -41.37 -31.90 5.24
N ALA A 10 -40.11 -31.59 4.92
CA ALA A 10 -39.19 -32.56 4.31
C ALA A 10 -37.94 -31.84 3.77
N SER A 11 -36.82 -32.12 4.43
CA SER A 11 -35.45 -31.87 4.01
C SER A 11 -35.13 -32.52 2.65
N ARG A 12 -34.62 -31.73 1.69
CA ARG A 12 -33.95 -32.24 0.47
C ARG A 12 -32.48 -31.86 0.47
N LEU A 13 -31.67 -32.91 0.51
CA LEU A 13 -30.22 -32.93 0.28
C LEU A 13 -29.89 -32.41 -1.14
N ALA A 14 -28.99 -31.44 -1.22
CA ALA A 14 -28.31 -31.08 -2.47
C ALA A 14 -26.84 -31.55 -2.39
N ARG A 15 -26.49 -32.56 -3.19
CA ARG A 15 -25.11 -32.95 -3.47
C ARG A 15 -24.54 -32.06 -4.58
N PRO A 16 -23.28 -31.58 -4.50
CA PRO A 16 -22.63 -30.95 -5.64
C PRO A 16 -22.08 -32.01 -6.61
N ARG A 17 -22.27 -31.76 -7.91
CA ARG A 17 -21.72 -32.52 -9.03
C ARG A 17 -20.25 -32.16 -9.25
N CYS A 18 -19.40 -33.18 -9.37
CA CYS A 18 -18.03 -33.07 -9.88
C CYS A 18 -18.04 -32.67 -11.37
N ALA A 19 -17.08 -31.83 -11.77
CA ALA A 19 -16.71 -31.57 -13.15
C ALA A 19 -15.22 -31.92 -13.36
N PRO A 20 -14.80 -32.43 -14.53
CA PRO A 20 -13.42 -32.80 -14.82
C PRO A 20 -12.70 -31.72 -15.63
N SER A 21 -11.39 -31.54 -15.44
CA SER A 21 -10.47 -31.08 -16.49
C SER A 21 -9.00 -31.27 -16.09
N PRO A 22 -8.17 -31.93 -16.93
CA PRO A 22 -6.72 -31.94 -16.82
C PRO A 22 -6.08 -30.96 -17.82
N GLY A 23 -5.12 -30.16 -17.37
CA GLY A 23 -4.36 -29.25 -18.24
C GLY A 23 -2.99 -28.95 -17.69
N ARG A 24 -2.03 -29.86 -17.96
CA ARG A 24 -0.61 -29.71 -17.57
C ARG A 24 0.18 -29.36 -18.83
N CYS A 25 0.49 -28.08 -19.03
CA CYS A 25 1.38 -27.62 -20.11
C CYS A 25 2.84 -27.93 -19.74
N ARG A 26 3.49 -28.79 -20.54
CA ARG A 26 4.93 -29.05 -20.52
C ARG A 26 5.52 -28.52 -21.82
N SER A 27 6.31 -27.46 -21.78
CA SER A 27 7.06 -26.96 -22.93
C SER A 27 8.32 -27.82 -23.12
N GLY A 28 8.32 -28.62 -24.19
CA GLY A 28 9.51 -29.25 -24.73
C GLY A 28 9.99 -28.45 -25.94
N PHE A 29 11.12 -27.76 -25.82
CA PHE A 29 11.78 -27.15 -26.98
C PHE A 29 12.83 -28.13 -27.52
N ARG A 30 12.58 -28.59 -28.74
CA ARG A 30 13.33 -29.64 -29.45
C ARG A 30 14.31 -28.96 -30.40
N GLN A 31 15.61 -29.04 -30.11
CA GLN A 31 16.66 -28.78 -31.09
C GLN A 31 16.81 -30.01 -32.00
N ARG A 32 16.77 -29.79 -33.33
CA ARG A 32 17.56 -30.52 -34.35
C ARG A 32 17.18 -30.04 -35.75
N GLY A 33 18.20 -29.72 -36.55
CA GLY A 33 18.10 -29.49 -37.99
C GLY A 33 19.47 -29.08 -38.52
N ALA A 34 20.19 -30.05 -39.08
CA ALA A 34 21.51 -29.91 -39.67
C ALA A 34 21.43 -30.06 -41.20
N SER A 35 22.41 -29.41 -41.89
CA SER A 35 23.03 -29.81 -43.18
C SER A 35 22.32 -29.43 -44.51
N PRO A 36 23.02 -29.39 -45.68
CA PRO A 36 24.48 -29.16 -45.96
C PRO A 36 24.84 -28.40 -47.29
N VAL A 37 26.18 -28.27 -47.55
CA VAL A 37 26.99 -28.13 -48.82
C VAL A 37 26.97 -26.85 -49.70
N PRO A 38 27.91 -26.63 -50.68
CA PRO A 38 29.37 -26.92 -50.80
C PRO A 38 30.26 -25.69 -51.21
N ASP A 39 31.57 -25.98 -51.28
CA ASP A 39 32.73 -25.23 -51.79
C ASP A 39 32.60 -24.47 -53.12
N VAL A 40 33.35 -23.36 -53.23
CA VAL A 40 33.95 -22.91 -54.50
C VAL A 40 35.40 -22.48 -54.27
N VAL A 41 36.31 -23.29 -54.83
CA VAL A 41 37.72 -23.00 -55.11
C VAL A 41 37.85 -22.71 -56.60
N TYR A 42 38.53 -21.63 -56.99
CA TYR A 42 39.27 -21.38 -58.25
C TYR A 42 39.67 -19.88 -58.21
N ALA A 43 40.83 -19.38 -58.62
CA ALA A 43 42.08 -19.94 -59.09
C ALA A 43 43.14 -18.82 -58.99
N SER A 44 44.39 -19.24 -58.85
CA SER A 44 45.62 -18.45 -59.08
C SER A 44 45.79 -18.00 -60.54
N SER A 45 46.48 -16.87 -60.78
CA SER A 45 47.72 -16.81 -61.59
C SER A 45 48.02 -15.41 -62.18
N SER A 46 49.10 -14.83 -61.67
CA SER A 46 50.25 -14.17 -62.35
C SER A 46 50.08 -13.13 -63.47
N ALA A 47 50.66 -11.93 -63.24
CA ALA A 47 51.83 -11.37 -63.98
C ALA A 47 52.09 -9.93 -63.48
N GLN A 48 53.06 -9.73 -62.58
CA GLN A 48 54.38 -9.13 -62.87
C GLN A 48 54.37 -7.84 -63.71
N ALA A 49 54.71 -6.72 -63.06
CA ALA A 49 55.40 -5.61 -63.70
C ALA A 49 56.41 -4.99 -62.72
N LEU A 50 57.61 -4.76 -63.25
CA LEU A 50 58.87 -4.52 -62.58
C LEU A 50 59.00 -3.11 -61.97
N ALA A 51 59.75 -3.10 -60.86
CA ALA A 51 60.77 -2.13 -60.48
C ALA A 51 60.42 -0.62 -60.42
N ARG A 52 60.53 -0.06 -59.21
CA ARG A 52 61.56 0.96 -58.91
C ARG A 52 61.68 1.19 -57.40
N SER A 53 62.90 1.02 -56.93
CA SER A 53 63.37 1.30 -55.58
C SER A 53 63.76 2.77 -55.41
N ALA A 54 63.41 3.30 -54.22
CA ALA A 54 63.94 4.50 -53.54
C ALA A 54 63.48 5.89 -54.09
N PRO A 55 63.23 6.90 -53.22
CA PRO A 55 63.98 7.18 -52.01
C PRO A 55 63.18 7.16 -50.70
N VAL A 56 63.88 6.77 -49.62
CA VAL A 56 63.50 7.08 -48.24
C VAL A 56 63.45 8.61 -48.12
N LYS A 57 62.24 9.16 -48.10
CA LYS A 57 61.99 10.59 -47.88
C LYS A 57 62.55 10.95 -46.50
N GLY A 58 63.55 11.81 -46.49
CA GLY A 58 64.28 12.22 -45.29
C GLY A 58 63.36 12.65 -44.15
N LYS A 59 63.79 12.35 -42.92
CA LYS A 59 63.21 12.92 -41.70
C LYS A 59 63.22 14.44 -41.86
N ARG A 60 62.07 15.01 -42.26
CA ARG A 60 61.80 16.42 -42.04
C ARG A 60 61.86 16.59 -40.53
N SER A 61 62.85 17.36 -40.07
CA SER A 61 62.78 18.00 -38.76
C SER A 61 61.43 18.71 -38.71
N ARG A 62 60.44 18.07 -38.07
CA ARG A 62 59.19 18.69 -37.69
C ARG A 62 59.63 19.81 -36.77
N ARG A 63 59.58 21.05 -37.26
CA ARG A 63 59.55 22.22 -36.38
C ARG A 63 58.48 21.90 -35.35
N GLN A 64 58.90 21.70 -34.11
CA GLN A 64 57.99 21.57 -32.99
C GLN A 64 57.24 22.90 -32.95
N LEU A 65 56.03 22.90 -33.49
CA LEU A 65 55.06 23.94 -33.21
C LEU A 65 54.81 23.81 -31.71
N GLY A 66 55.40 24.72 -30.94
CA GLY A 66 55.09 24.86 -29.53
C GLY A 66 53.58 25.05 -29.39
N PHE A 67 53.01 24.43 -28.36
CA PHE A 67 51.59 24.51 -28.03
C PHE A 67 51.16 25.97 -28.03
N THR A 68 50.25 26.31 -28.94
CA THR A 68 49.63 27.63 -28.93
C THR A 68 48.65 27.68 -27.76
N ILE A 69 48.53 28.83 -27.10
CA ILE A 69 47.59 29.03 -25.98
C ILE A 69 46.17 28.57 -26.38
N ILE A 70 45.80 28.76 -27.65
CA ILE A 70 44.49 28.37 -28.17
C ILE A 70 44.26 26.84 -28.13
N GLU A 71 45.30 26.02 -28.29
CA GLU A 71 45.18 24.55 -28.22
C GLU A 71 44.94 24.07 -26.79
N LEU A 72 45.56 24.73 -25.82
CA LEU A 72 45.32 24.46 -24.39
C LEU A 72 43.92 24.91 -23.96
N ILE A 73 43.44 26.04 -24.49
CA ILE A 73 42.06 26.52 -24.28
C ILE A 73 41.05 25.56 -24.90
N ILE A 74 41.23 25.12 -26.14
CA ILE A 74 40.33 24.16 -26.80
C ILE A 74 40.28 22.84 -26.03
N SER A 75 41.45 22.34 -25.57
CA SER A 75 41.51 21.12 -24.77
C SER A 75 40.73 21.26 -23.46
N LEU A 76 40.87 22.39 -22.76
CA LEU A 76 40.14 22.66 -21.51
C LEU A 76 38.63 22.75 -21.74
N VAL A 77 38.21 23.39 -22.83
CA VAL A 77 36.78 23.49 -23.19
C VAL A 77 36.21 22.11 -23.51
N ILE A 78 36.93 21.28 -24.28
CA ILE A 78 36.49 19.92 -24.59
C ILE A 78 36.37 19.08 -23.31
N VAL A 79 37.35 19.16 -22.41
CA VAL A 79 37.31 18.43 -21.12
C VAL A 79 36.13 18.90 -20.25
N ALA A 80 35.86 20.21 -20.19
CA ALA A 80 34.73 20.75 -19.44
C ALA A 80 33.39 20.27 -20.01
N ILE A 81 33.22 20.26 -21.33
CA ILE A 81 32.00 19.75 -21.99
C ILE A 81 31.81 18.27 -21.73
N ILE A 82 32.89 17.47 -21.82
CA ILE A 82 32.86 16.03 -21.51
C ILE A 82 32.43 15.81 -20.06
N MET A 83 33.01 16.53 -19.09
CA MET A 83 32.65 16.40 -17.67
C MET A 83 31.19 16.76 -17.39
N VAL A 84 30.69 17.85 -17.99
CA VAL A 84 29.26 18.22 -17.88
C VAL A 84 28.37 17.14 -18.50
N GLY A 85 28.77 16.57 -19.63
CA GLY A 85 28.09 15.44 -20.27
C GLY A 85 28.02 14.21 -19.37
N LEU A 86 29.15 13.80 -18.76
CA LEU A 86 29.20 12.69 -17.82
C LEU A 86 28.34 12.94 -16.58
N LEU A 87 28.41 14.14 -15.99
CA LEU A 87 27.58 14.51 -14.83
C LEU A 87 26.08 14.47 -15.17
N THR A 88 25.70 14.90 -16.38
CA THR A 88 24.32 14.85 -16.85
C THR A 88 23.86 13.42 -17.10
N ALA A 89 24.71 12.57 -17.68
CA ALA A 89 24.42 11.14 -17.88
C ALA A 89 24.32 10.38 -16.54
N MET A 90 25.21 10.64 -15.58
CA MET A 90 25.15 10.07 -14.24
C MET A 90 23.88 10.49 -13.49
N ARG A 91 23.48 11.78 -13.60
CA ARG A 91 22.19 12.24 -13.09
C ARG A 91 21.03 11.54 -13.80
N SER A 92 21.10 11.31 -15.11
CA SER A 92 20.05 10.60 -15.85
C SER A 92 19.90 9.13 -15.44
N PHE A 93 21.00 8.42 -15.13
CA PHE A 93 20.94 7.06 -14.58
C PHE A 93 20.42 7.03 -13.13
N GLY A 94 20.63 8.10 -12.36
CA GLY A 94 20.00 8.29 -11.04
C GLY A 94 18.56 8.81 -11.08
N ILE A 95 18.04 9.23 -12.24
CA ILE A 95 16.69 9.79 -12.44
C ILE A 95 15.86 8.88 -13.35
N THR A 96 15.98 7.56 -13.17
CA THR A 96 15.02 6.58 -13.75
C THR A 96 14.22 5.85 -12.67
N GLU A 97 14.06 6.47 -11.50
CA GLU A 97 13.29 5.91 -10.37
C GLU A 97 11.92 6.58 -10.20
N GLU A 98 11.69 7.80 -10.71
CA GLU A 98 10.53 8.57 -10.26
C GLU A 98 9.15 8.12 -10.81
N LYS A 99 9.10 7.33 -11.89
CA LYS A 99 7.85 6.79 -12.44
C LYS A 99 7.63 5.30 -12.14
N LEU A 100 8.67 4.57 -11.75
CA LEU A 100 8.58 3.17 -11.28
C LEU A 100 8.46 3.09 -9.75
N ASP A 101 9.07 4.01 -9.00
CA ASP A 101 8.93 4.09 -7.54
C ASP A 101 7.56 4.54 -7.09
N LYS A 102 6.92 5.47 -7.82
CA LYS A 102 5.57 5.92 -7.47
C LYS A 102 4.56 4.77 -7.48
N ARG A 103 4.78 3.69 -8.24
CA ARG A 103 3.92 2.49 -8.20
C ARG A 103 4.33 1.49 -7.11
N LEU A 104 5.61 1.34 -6.81
CA LEU A 104 6.11 0.46 -5.75
C LEU A 104 5.81 1.02 -4.35
N VAL A 105 5.96 2.34 -4.15
CA VAL A 105 5.65 3.05 -2.90
C VAL A 105 4.16 3.02 -2.58
N LEU A 106 3.27 3.13 -3.58
CA LEU A 106 1.82 3.07 -3.37
C LEU A 106 1.32 1.67 -2.98
N VAL A 107 1.89 0.60 -3.55
CA VAL A 107 1.53 -0.79 -3.17
C VAL A 107 2.01 -1.11 -1.76
N ASP A 108 3.19 -0.62 -1.38
CA ASP A 108 3.74 -0.77 -0.03
C ASP A 108 2.88 0.00 0.99
N GLN A 109 2.50 1.25 0.68
CA GLN A 109 1.69 2.08 1.55
C GLN A 109 0.30 1.48 1.85
N ARG A 110 -0.38 0.89 0.85
CA ARG A 110 -1.68 0.22 1.06
C ARG A 110 -1.57 -0.93 2.06
N ARG A 111 -0.53 -1.75 1.94
CA ARG A 111 -0.30 -2.89 2.83
C ARG A 111 0.05 -2.43 4.25
N VAL A 112 0.88 -1.40 4.37
CA VAL A 112 1.25 -0.80 5.66
C VAL A 112 0.03 -0.22 6.37
N ILE A 113 -0.79 0.56 5.67
CA ILE A 113 -2.02 1.14 6.26
C ILE A 113 -3.00 0.04 6.65
N SER A 114 -3.20 -0.97 5.80
CA SER A 114 -4.12 -2.08 6.10
C SER A 114 -3.69 -2.84 7.35
N GLY A 115 -2.39 -3.16 7.49
CA GLY A 115 -1.87 -3.82 8.69
C GLY A 115 -1.90 -2.93 9.93
N PHE A 116 -1.70 -1.61 9.77
CA PHE A 116 -1.86 -0.67 10.86
C PHE A 116 -3.32 -0.58 11.34
N LEU A 117 -4.28 -0.49 10.41
CA LEU A 117 -5.70 -0.49 10.72
C LEU A 117 -6.14 -1.79 11.40
N ASP A 118 -5.64 -2.93 10.96
CA ASP A 118 -5.87 -4.24 11.61
C ASP A 118 -5.43 -4.22 13.08
N ASP A 119 -4.23 -3.70 13.35
CA ASP A 119 -3.69 -3.63 14.70
C ASP A 119 -4.51 -2.71 15.63
N ILE A 120 -4.97 -1.55 15.14
CA ILE A 120 -5.68 -0.58 15.98
C ILE A 120 -7.18 -0.86 16.11
N LEU A 121 -7.83 -1.44 15.09
CA LEU A 121 -9.27 -1.78 15.12
C LEU A 121 -9.54 -3.18 15.67
N GLY A 122 -8.56 -4.09 15.61
CA GLY A 122 -8.74 -5.48 16.03
C GLY A 122 -8.96 -5.68 17.53
N VAL A 123 -8.70 -4.65 18.33
CA VAL A 123 -8.71 -4.68 19.78
C VAL A 123 -9.28 -3.36 20.31
N ALA A 124 -10.50 -3.39 20.86
CA ALA A 124 -11.25 -2.21 21.26
C ALA A 124 -11.85 -2.32 22.66
N VAL A 125 -12.02 -1.20 23.36
CA VAL A 125 -12.80 -1.11 24.60
C VAL A 125 -14.24 -0.79 24.24
N LEU A 126 -15.17 -1.68 24.57
CA LEU A 126 -16.59 -1.49 24.35
C LEU A 126 -17.28 -1.29 25.70
N ARG A 127 -17.43 -0.03 26.14
CA ARG A 127 -18.17 0.32 27.36
C ARG A 127 -19.18 1.43 27.10
N PRO A 128 -20.33 1.44 27.78
CA PRO A 128 -21.21 2.61 27.83
C PRO A 128 -20.43 3.81 28.38
N ARG A 129 -20.50 4.98 27.74
CA ARG A 129 -20.01 6.21 28.37
C ARG A 129 -21.10 6.84 29.21
N LEU A 130 -20.67 7.60 30.21
CA LEU A 130 -21.56 8.43 31.00
C LEU A 130 -22.07 9.57 30.10
N ALA A 131 -23.33 9.49 29.72
CA ALA A 131 -24.01 10.58 29.05
C ALA A 131 -24.12 11.80 29.96
N LYS A 132 -24.07 13.01 29.38
CA LYS A 132 -24.60 14.19 30.06
C LYS A 132 -26.10 14.01 30.25
N VAL A 133 -26.65 14.55 31.33
CA VAL A 133 -28.10 14.53 31.58
C VAL A 133 -28.84 15.07 30.34
N GLY A 134 -29.68 14.24 29.72
CA GLY A 134 -30.44 14.57 28.51
C GLY A 134 -29.87 14.07 27.19
N THR A 135 -28.69 13.42 27.16
CA THR A 135 -28.16 12.72 25.98
C THR A 135 -28.31 11.21 26.14
N PRO A 136 -28.57 10.43 25.06
CA PRO A 136 -28.51 8.97 25.13
C PRO A 136 -27.11 8.52 25.56
N GLU A 137 -27.00 7.45 26.36
CA GLU A 137 -25.71 6.83 26.68
C GLU A 137 -24.97 6.48 25.39
N GLU A 138 -23.82 7.13 25.16
CA GLU A 138 -23.01 6.89 23.97
C GLU A 138 -21.88 5.93 24.30
N SER A 139 -21.83 4.78 23.64
CA SER A 139 -20.72 3.84 23.75
C SER A 139 -19.35 4.48 23.44
N THR A 140 -18.31 3.95 24.05
CA THR A 140 -16.90 4.19 23.72
C THR A 140 -16.58 3.80 22.28
N PHE A 141 -17.36 2.87 21.72
CA PHE A 141 -17.33 2.49 20.31
C PHE A 141 -18.58 3.00 19.59
N LEU A 142 -18.40 3.88 18.61
CA LEU A 142 -19.45 4.43 17.75
C LEU A 142 -19.13 4.14 16.29
N GLY A 143 -20.01 3.39 15.61
CA GLY A 143 -19.86 3.04 14.21
C GLY A 143 -20.93 3.66 13.33
N ARG A 144 -20.50 4.41 12.31
CA ARG A 144 -21.33 4.96 11.22
C ARG A 144 -20.82 4.45 9.87
N PRO A 145 -21.54 4.66 8.76
CA PRO A 145 -21.10 4.18 7.45
C PRO A 145 -19.84 4.90 6.94
N ASP A 146 -19.62 6.14 7.38
CA ASP A 146 -18.57 7.06 6.92
C ASP A 146 -17.50 7.35 7.98
N SER A 147 -17.69 6.86 9.20
CA SER A 147 -16.81 7.13 10.33
C SER A 147 -16.94 6.07 11.43
N VAL A 148 -15.84 5.83 12.14
CA VAL A 148 -15.83 4.99 13.34
C VAL A 148 -14.97 5.63 14.41
N GLN A 149 -15.45 5.60 15.65
CA GLN A 149 -14.76 6.06 16.84
C GLN A 149 -14.67 4.92 17.83
N TRP A 150 -13.50 4.72 18.43
CA TRP A 150 -13.30 3.68 19.43
C TRP A 150 -12.17 4.04 20.38
N VAL A 151 -12.09 3.32 21.50
CA VAL A 151 -10.89 3.30 22.33
C VAL A 151 -10.16 1.99 22.06
N GLY A 152 -8.86 2.08 21.80
CA GLY A 152 -8.01 0.92 21.51
C GLY A 152 -6.61 1.11 22.06
N VAL A 153 -5.73 0.14 21.83
CA VAL A 153 -4.32 0.23 22.22
C VAL A 153 -3.51 0.81 21.06
N MET A 154 -2.73 1.85 21.31
CA MET A 154 -1.75 2.33 20.34
C MET A 154 -0.54 1.39 20.31
N PRO A 155 -0.17 0.80 19.14
CA PRO A 155 1.03 -0.02 19.03
C PRO A 155 2.28 0.80 19.35
N ALA A 156 3.18 0.24 20.17
CA ALA A 156 4.39 0.93 20.65
C ALA A 156 5.32 1.46 19.54
N ARG A 157 5.23 0.91 18.33
CA ARG A 157 5.99 1.36 17.15
C ARG A 157 5.50 2.70 16.57
N HIS A 158 4.34 3.20 17.00
CA HIS A 158 3.71 4.42 16.46
C HIS A 158 3.43 5.51 17.50
N GLY A 159 3.80 5.29 18.77
CA GLY A 159 3.59 6.27 19.85
C GLY A 159 3.97 5.71 21.22
N VAL A 160 3.75 6.52 22.27
CA VAL A 160 3.79 6.04 23.66
C VAL A 160 2.66 5.02 23.80
N GLY A 161 2.97 3.77 24.12
CA GLY A 161 1.95 2.73 24.26
C GLY A 161 0.88 3.11 25.30
N GLY A 162 -0.30 2.51 25.20
CA GLY A 162 -1.41 2.80 26.10
C GLY A 162 -2.75 2.83 25.38
N LEU A 163 -3.80 3.22 26.12
CA LEU A 163 -5.13 3.40 25.55
C LEU A 163 -5.26 4.77 24.90
N TYR A 164 -5.87 4.80 23.73
CA TYR A 164 -6.09 6.01 22.93
C TYR A 164 -7.53 6.02 22.44
N HIS A 165 -8.11 7.22 22.33
CA HIS A 165 -9.26 7.43 21.48
C HIS A 165 -8.78 7.48 20.03
N PHE A 166 -9.47 6.76 19.16
CA PHE A 166 -9.27 6.78 17.72
C PHE A 166 -10.54 7.22 17.03
N ARG A 167 -10.38 7.97 15.93
CA ARG A 167 -11.45 8.31 15.00
C ARG A 167 -10.95 8.18 13.58
N LEU A 168 -11.55 7.27 12.83
CA LEU A 168 -11.36 7.12 11.40
C LEU A 168 -12.55 7.75 10.68
N TYR A 169 -12.32 8.67 9.75
CA TYR A 169 -13.39 9.44 9.11
C TYR A 169 -12.94 10.04 7.77
N VAL A 170 -13.91 10.36 6.93
CA VAL A 170 -13.68 11.02 5.65
C VAL A 170 -13.69 12.54 5.82
N VAL A 171 -12.72 13.22 5.21
CA VAL A 171 -12.65 14.68 5.13
C VAL A 171 -12.67 15.12 3.68
N GLY A 172 -13.47 16.13 3.35
CA GLY A 172 -13.42 16.78 2.03
C GLY A 172 -12.13 17.58 1.88
N ALA A 173 -11.40 17.39 0.78
CA ALA A 173 -10.18 18.12 0.46
C ALA A 173 -10.51 19.36 -0.39
N THR A 174 -9.71 20.42 -0.21
CA THR A 174 -9.88 21.73 -0.86
C THR A 174 -9.75 21.65 -2.39
N GLU A 175 -9.05 20.65 -2.92
CA GLU A 175 -8.84 20.45 -4.37
C GLU A 175 -9.87 19.49 -5.01
N GLY A 176 -11.03 19.27 -4.36
CA GLY A 176 -12.15 18.50 -4.95
C GLY A 176 -12.06 16.98 -4.78
N GLY A 177 -11.13 16.48 -3.97
CA GLY A 177 -11.04 15.08 -3.55
C GLY A 177 -11.60 14.87 -2.14
N SER A 178 -11.73 13.62 -1.71
CA SER A 178 -11.87 13.27 -0.28
C SER A 178 -10.56 12.65 0.23
N ALA A 179 -10.36 12.65 1.54
CA ALA A 179 -9.23 11.99 2.18
C ALA A 179 -9.72 11.15 3.36
N LEU A 180 -9.10 9.99 3.58
CA LEU A 180 -9.33 9.19 4.77
C LEU A 180 -8.39 9.67 5.87
N MET A 181 -8.96 10.16 6.97
CA MET A 181 -8.23 10.74 8.08
C MET A 181 -8.37 9.87 9.33
N LEU A 182 -7.26 9.73 10.06
CA LEU A 182 -7.22 9.18 11.41
C LEU A 182 -6.88 10.29 12.40
N SER A 183 -7.74 10.50 13.38
CA SER A 183 -7.43 11.31 14.57
C SER A 183 -7.22 10.41 15.77
N TYR A 184 -6.26 10.74 16.63
CA TYR A 184 -6.09 10.05 17.90
C TYR A 184 -5.54 10.96 19.01
N LEU A 185 -5.88 10.61 20.26
CA LEU A 185 -5.36 11.23 21.47
C LEU A 185 -5.36 10.24 22.65
N PRO A 186 -4.50 10.43 23.67
CA PRO A 186 -4.45 9.55 24.83
C PRO A 186 -5.80 9.44 25.56
N PHE A 187 -6.14 8.24 26.02
CA PHE A 187 -7.31 7.99 26.87
C PHE A 187 -6.96 8.27 28.34
N ALA A 188 -7.56 9.30 28.94
CA ALA A 188 -7.27 9.73 30.31
C ALA A 188 -8.05 8.98 31.41
N GLY A 189 -8.76 7.89 31.08
CA GLY A 189 -9.50 7.08 32.06
C GLY A 189 -10.92 7.55 32.38
N LEU A 190 -11.31 8.75 31.93
CA LEU A 190 -12.67 9.25 32.05
C LEU A 190 -13.47 8.85 30.81
N GLU A 191 -14.64 8.24 31.04
CA GLU A 191 -15.62 7.89 29.99
C GLU A 191 -16.36 9.15 29.50
N VAL A 192 -15.61 10.16 29.08
CA VAL A 192 -16.08 11.47 28.60
C VAL A 192 -15.85 11.57 27.09
N LEU A 193 -16.57 12.47 26.41
CA LEU A 193 -16.30 12.73 25.00
C LEU A 193 -14.89 13.33 24.81
N PRO A 194 -14.09 12.78 23.87
CA PRO A 194 -12.80 13.36 23.53
C PRO A 194 -12.96 14.73 22.86
N ASP A 195 -12.12 15.68 23.24
CA ASP A 195 -11.95 16.92 22.49
C ASP A 195 -11.04 16.67 21.28
N TRP A 196 -11.67 16.48 20.12
CA TRP A 196 -10.96 16.19 18.88
C TRP A 196 -10.12 17.36 18.34
N SER A 197 -10.25 18.58 18.90
CA SER A 197 -9.38 19.70 18.51
C SER A 197 -7.94 19.52 19.00
N LEU A 198 -7.75 18.74 20.06
CA LEU A 198 -6.45 18.40 20.64
C LEU A 198 -5.82 17.14 20.03
N ALA A 199 -6.54 16.47 19.11
CA ALA A 199 -6.10 15.21 18.55
C ALA A 199 -4.97 15.39 17.54
N GLU A 200 -4.00 14.47 17.56
CA GLU A 200 -3.08 14.31 16.43
C GLU A 200 -3.88 13.80 15.22
N GLN A 201 -3.64 14.36 14.05
CA GLN A 201 -4.36 14.04 12.82
C GLN A 201 -3.38 13.54 11.76
N ARG A 202 -3.73 12.44 11.10
CA ARG A 202 -2.95 11.86 10.01
C ARG A 202 -3.84 11.51 8.83
N ILE A 203 -3.40 11.91 7.64
CA ILE A 203 -4.02 11.46 6.39
C ILE A 203 -3.50 10.04 6.13
N LEU A 204 -4.41 9.07 6.09
CA LEU A 204 -4.08 7.69 5.72
C LEU A 204 -4.11 7.52 4.21
N VAL A 205 -5.16 8.03 3.56
CA VAL A 205 -5.37 7.88 2.11
C VAL A 205 -5.72 9.23 1.51
N ASP A 206 -4.93 9.66 0.52
CA ASP A 206 -5.24 10.80 -0.33
C ASP A 206 -6.20 10.39 -1.46
N ARG A 207 -6.92 11.37 -2.03
CA ARG A 207 -7.77 11.17 -3.22
C ARG A 207 -8.68 9.93 -3.11
N LEU A 208 -9.39 9.86 -1.99
CA LEU A 208 -10.38 8.84 -1.69
C LEU A 208 -11.56 8.99 -2.66
N GLU A 209 -11.88 7.90 -3.36
CA GLU A 209 -12.98 7.80 -4.33
C GLU A 209 -14.19 7.09 -3.71
N GLY A 210 -13.96 6.17 -2.76
CA GLY A 210 -15.01 5.44 -2.06
C GLY A 210 -14.57 4.94 -0.70
N PHE A 211 -15.48 4.99 0.27
CA PHE A 211 -15.28 4.50 1.63
C PHE A 211 -16.61 4.01 2.20
N SER A 212 -16.61 2.84 2.82
CA SER A 212 -17.75 2.39 3.61
C SER A 212 -17.33 1.48 4.75
N LEU A 213 -18.07 1.60 5.86
CA LEU A 213 -17.97 0.75 7.03
C LEU A 213 -19.27 -0.02 7.21
N LEU A 214 -19.17 -1.32 7.48
CA LEU A 214 -20.27 -2.14 7.94
C LEU A 214 -19.88 -2.91 9.21
N TYR A 215 -20.88 -3.25 10.00
CA TYR A 215 -20.71 -3.81 11.34
C TYR A 215 -21.48 -5.12 11.45
N GLN A 216 -20.89 -6.13 12.08
CA GLN A 216 -21.55 -7.42 12.29
C GLN A 216 -21.54 -7.79 13.77
N LEU A 217 -22.72 -8.13 14.27
CA LEU A 217 -22.96 -8.64 15.61
C LEU A 217 -22.44 -10.07 15.80
N GLU A 218 -22.10 -10.40 17.04
CA GLU A 218 -21.89 -11.79 17.44
C GLU A 218 -23.20 -12.58 17.35
N GLY A 219 -23.15 -13.77 16.76
CA GLY A 219 -24.33 -14.63 16.56
C GLY A 219 -25.27 -14.21 15.41
N ALA A 220 -25.07 -13.04 14.80
CA ALA A 220 -25.83 -12.61 13.63
C ALA A 220 -25.06 -12.82 12.31
N GLY A 221 -25.76 -13.23 11.25
CA GLY A 221 -25.19 -13.32 9.90
C GLY A 221 -25.18 -11.99 9.13
N GLU A 222 -26.02 -11.03 9.53
CA GLU A 222 -26.26 -9.80 8.78
C GLU A 222 -25.26 -8.68 9.10
N TRP A 223 -24.96 -7.87 8.09
CA TRP A 223 -24.14 -6.67 8.21
C TRP A 223 -25.04 -5.44 8.36
N LEU A 224 -24.72 -4.61 9.35
CA LEU A 224 -25.41 -3.37 9.67
C LEU A 224 -24.60 -2.17 9.16
N ALA A 225 -25.29 -1.12 8.72
CA ALA A 225 -24.66 0.14 8.30
C ALA A 225 -24.20 0.99 9.49
N GLU A 226 -24.84 0.83 10.65
CA GLU A 226 -24.50 1.54 11.87
C GLU A 226 -24.35 0.58 13.05
N TRP A 227 -23.47 0.96 13.97
CA TRP A 227 -23.31 0.33 15.25
C TRP A 227 -23.38 1.36 16.38
N ARG A 228 -24.29 1.12 17.31
CA ARG A 228 -24.36 1.83 18.58
C ARG A 228 -24.66 0.82 19.67
N ASN A 229 -23.89 0.85 20.76
CA ASN A 229 -24.25 0.06 21.93
C ASN A 229 -25.50 0.69 22.56
N THR A 230 -26.56 -0.10 22.68
CA THR A 230 -27.81 0.31 23.34
C THR A 230 -27.86 -0.31 24.74
N ALA A 231 -28.92 -0.03 25.50
CA ALA A 231 -29.11 -0.62 26.84
C ALA A 231 -29.18 -2.17 26.83
N GLU A 232 -29.45 -2.79 25.68
CA GLU A 232 -29.31 -4.24 25.50
C GLU A 232 -27.84 -4.57 25.18
N PRO A 233 -27.18 -5.46 25.95
CA PRO A 233 -25.78 -5.79 25.74
C PRO A 233 -25.62 -6.58 24.42
N ARG A 234 -25.29 -5.85 23.36
CA ARG A 234 -24.97 -6.42 22.05
C ARG A 234 -23.46 -6.43 21.86
N LYS A 235 -22.93 -7.53 21.33
CA LYS A 235 -21.50 -7.68 21.08
C LYS A 235 -21.18 -7.47 19.60
N LEU A 236 -20.29 -6.52 19.32
CA LEU A 236 -19.74 -6.33 17.99
C LEU A 236 -18.69 -7.43 17.74
N ALA A 237 -18.86 -8.19 16.67
CA ALA A 237 -17.93 -9.27 16.30
C ALA A 237 -16.94 -8.83 15.22
N ARG A 238 -17.41 -8.14 14.17
CA ARG A 238 -16.58 -7.76 13.03
C ARG A 238 -16.91 -6.37 12.50
N VAL A 239 -15.90 -5.71 11.96
CA VAL A 239 -16.01 -4.48 11.17
C VAL A 239 -15.48 -4.77 9.77
N ARG A 240 -16.25 -4.42 8.75
CA ARG A 240 -15.85 -4.48 7.35
C ARG A 240 -15.58 -3.08 6.85
N LEU A 241 -14.43 -2.89 6.23
CA LEU A 241 -13.97 -1.64 5.67
C LEU A 241 -13.67 -1.83 4.17
N SER A 242 -14.29 -0.99 3.34
CA SER A 242 -14.05 -0.92 1.89
C SER A 242 -13.47 0.44 1.55
N ILE A 243 -12.39 0.47 0.76
CA ILE A 243 -11.69 1.68 0.34
C ILE A 243 -11.45 1.60 -1.18
N VAL A 244 -11.78 2.68 -1.89
CA VAL A 244 -11.44 2.89 -3.30
C VAL A 244 -10.61 4.17 -3.39
N ALA A 245 -9.40 4.08 -3.94
CA ALA A 245 -8.51 5.23 -4.08
C ALA A 245 -7.44 4.99 -5.17
N GLY A 246 -7.18 6.02 -5.97
CA GLY A 246 -6.20 5.95 -7.06
C GLY A 246 -6.62 5.01 -8.17
N GLY A 247 -7.93 4.97 -8.48
CA GLY A 247 -8.54 4.15 -9.52
C GLY A 247 -8.56 2.64 -9.23
N ALA A 248 -8.38 2.23 -7.98
CA ALA A 248 -8.41 0.82 -7.59
C ALA A 248 -9.10 0.61 -6.25
N GLU A 249 -9.86 -0.49 -6.16
CA GLU A 249 -10.40 -0.99 -4.90
C GLU A 249 -9.31 -1.71 -4.11
N TRP A 250 -9.22 -1.39 -2.82
CA TRP A 250 -8.33 -2.09 -1.89
C TRP A 250 -8.87 -3.49 -1.59
N PRO A 251 -8.02 -4.42 -1.12
CA PRO A 251 -8.52 -5.68 -0.57
C PRO A 251 -9.57 -5.42 0.50
N LEU A 252 -10.66 -6.17 0.49
CA LEU A 252 -11.71 -6.05 1.50
C LEU A 252 -11.13 -6.30 2.89
N LEU A 253 -11.20 -5.31 3.77
CA LEU A 253 -10.66 -5.40 5.12
C LEU A 253 -11.77 -5.84 6.07
N VAL A 254 -11.57 -6.94 6.80
CA VAL A 254 -12.52 -7.45 7.79
C VAL A 254 -11.78 -7.70 9.09
N PHE A 255 -12.08 -6.90 10.10
CA PHE A 255 -11.40 -6.91 11.38
C PHE A 255 -12.29 -7.58 12.43
N PRO A 256 -11.78 -8.58 13.18
CA PRO A 256 -12.47 -9.04 14.38
C PRO A 256 -12.37 -7.96 15.46
N VAL A 257 -13.48 -7.57 16.06
CA VAL A 257 -13.46 -6.62 17.19
C VAL A 257 -13.45 -7.43 18.48
N ARG A 258 -12.30 -7.43 19.16
CA ARG A 258 -12.16 -8.06 20.47
C ARG A 258 -12.30 -7.01 21.56
N SER A 259 -13.18 -7.27 22.54
CA SER A 259 -13.25 -6.42 23.73
C SER A 259 -11.99 -6.59 24.57
N LEU A 260 -11.27 -5.49 24.83
CA LEU A 260 -10.12 -5.43 25.74
C LEU A 260 -10.51 -5.69 27.20
N MET A 261 -11.75 -5.34 27.55
CA MET A 261 -12.27 -5.40 28.91
C MET A 261 -13.72 -5.89 28.80
N PRO A 262 -13.99 -7.20 28.95
CA PRO A 262 -15.35 -7.70 28.97
C PRO A 262 -16.13 -7.09 30.14
N ASP A 263 -17.43 -6.87 29.93
CA ASP A 263 -18.34 -6.29 30.91
C ASP A 263 -18.18 -6.96 32.29
N GLY A 264 -17.93 -6.17 33.33
CA GLY A 264 -17.88 -6.63 34.73
C GLY A 264 -16.53 -6.58 35.44
N THR A 265 -15.42 -6.26 34.75
CA THR A 265 -14.09 -6.21 35.39
C THR A 265 -13.65 -4.77 35.67
N GLY A 266 -13.90 -4.28 36.88
CA GLY A 266 -13.37 -3.00 37.35
C GLY A 266 -11.87 -3.10 37.62
N VAL A 267 -11.03 -2.78 36.64
CA VAL A 267 -9.58 -2.65 36.87
C VAL A 267 -9.21 -1.18 37.02
N ARG A 268 -8.62 -0.87 38.18
CA ARG A 268 -8.05 0.43 38.54
C ARG A 268 -6.72 0.58 37.79
N ILE A 269 -6.67 1.44 36.78
CA ILE A 269 -5.41 1.76 36.06
C ILE A 269 -4.53 2.56 37.02
N VAL A 270 -3.42 1.97 37.44
CA VAL A 270 -2.37 2.65 38.21
C VAL A 270 -1.44 3.31 37.19
N ASN A 271 -1.58 4.62 36.99
CA ASN A 271 -0.55 5.39 36.31
C ASN A 271 0.69 5.42 37.23
N GLY A 272 1.83 4.92 36.73
CA GLY A 272 3.12 5.08 37.40
C GLY A 272 3.56 6.54 37.39
N PRO A 273 4.35 7.01 38.38
CA PRO A 273 4.78 8.39 38.46
C PRO A 273 5.77 8.71 37.34
N GLY A 274 5.60 9.90 36.74
CA GLY A 274 6.56 10.53 35.84
C GLY A 274 7.72 11.19 36.57
#